data_AF-A0A8V0XJZ9-F1
#
_entry.id   AF-A0A8V0XJZ9-F1
#
_cell.length_a   1.000
_cell.length_b   1.000
_cell.length_c   1.000
_cell.angle_alpha   90.00
_cell.angle_beta   90.00
_cell.angle_gamma   90.00
#
_symmetry.space_group_name_H-M   'P 1'
#
loop_
_entity.id
_entity.type
_entity.pdbx_description
1 polymer ?
#
loop_
_entity_poly.entity_id
_entity_poly.type
_entity_poly.pdbx_seq_one_letter_code
_entity_poly.pdbx_strand_id
1 'polypeptide(L)'
;MESWSVDQVCNWLRRSNLGELVPKFREEEISGAALLALNDRMVQQLVKKIGHQAVLMDLINKYKQQKYGLQSFAYVCEAGLPTLPEISGGNLKLCSARCRTCSYTLPNFPYDVKMEESAYLEGDATYVHINWLKKEYMKTLRNWKEVNNKMNATIQIRRKMICDKTPLKDILRLFPFLRCPYQLFREFQLLTHMDVYQKTVKILEIYSESILSLSPVKNNPINIMLQEHLKQNTDENILKHMKMTAACLLLPDVFGDDSSLFAAVNEEVKVLTPVLEVKNPFDVNSCRFALYIEKQEVAQLSDCTTALAALVAAFHVYNIQCPSRIQRTLKFLVSLIFEMDIPQAFLPGQVKRGLEIPKHPSVC
;
A
#
# COMPACT_ATOMS: atom_id res chain seq x y z
N MET A 1 6.04 -7.61 22.90
CA MET A 1 6.18 -9.07 23.08
C MET A 1 7.60 -9.49 23.42
N GLU A 2 8.68 -8.95 22.84
CA GLU A 2 10.06 -9.28 23.31
C GLU A 2 10.32 -8.99 24.80
N SER A 3 9.66 -7.96 25.36
CA SER A 3 9.74 -7.60 26.78
C SER A 3 8.61 -8.19 27.64
N TRP A 4 7.76 -9.07 27.08
CA TRP A 4 6.64 -9.61 27.85
C TRP A 4 7.12 -10.64 28.87
N SER A 5 6.65 -10.48 30.11
CA SER A 5 6.82 -11.50 31.14
C SER A 5 6.00 -12.75 30.82
N VAL A 6 6.33 -13.86 31.48
CA VAL A 6 5.61 -15.14 31.36
C VAL A 6 4.11 -14.94 31.66
N ASP A 7 3.75 -14.14 32.67
CA ASP A 7 2.35 -13.86 33.00
C ASP A 7 1.60 -13.10 31.89
N GLN A 8 2.29 -12.19 31.20
CA GLN A 8 1.71 -11.47 30.06
C GLN A 8 1.48 -12.40 28.86
N VAL A 9 2.40 -13.35 28.61
CA VAL A 9 2.22 -14.40 27.61
C VAL A 9 1.05 -15.31 27.97
N CYS A 10 0.93 -15.74 29.23
CA CYS A 10 -0.21 -16.55 29.69
C CYS A 10 -1.56 -15.83 29.51
N ASN A 11 -1.63 -14.54 29.83
CA ASN A 11 -2.84 -13.74 29.63
C ASN A 11 -3.21 -13.60 28.16
N TRP A 12 -2.21 -13.46 27.29
CA TRP A 12 -2.42 -13.43 25.85
C TRP A 12 -2.97 -14.76 25.32
N LEU A 13 -2.42 -15.90 25.74
CA LEU A 13 -2.92 -17.22 25.36
C LEU A 13 -4.41 -17.41 25.73
N ARG A 14 -4.84 -16.94 26.92
CA ARG A 14 -6.25 -16.99 27.32
C ARG A 14 -7.15 -16.17 26.40
N ARG A 15 -6.71 -14.96 26.03
CA ARG A 15 -7.47 -14.07 25.12
C ARG A 15 -7.50 -14.59 23.68
N SER A 16 -6.49 -15.35 23.28
CA SER A 16 -6.36 -15.96 21.95
C SER A 16 -7.01 -17.35 21.84
N ASN A 17 -7.88 -17.72 22.79
CA ASN A 17 -8.56 -19.02 22.83
C ASN A 17 -7.60 -20.24 22.90
N LEU A 18 -6.40 -20.03 23.42
CA LEU A 18 -5.36 -21.06 23.65
C LEU A 18 -5.09 -21.21 25.16
N GLY A 19 -6.09 -20.92 26.01
CA GLY A 19 -5.96 -20.94 27.47
C GLY A 19 -5.51 -22.30 28.03
N GLU A 20 -5.81 -23.40 27.34
CA GLU A 20 -5.36 -24.75 27.71
C GLU A 20 -3.83 -24.91 27.68
N LEU A 21 -3.11 -24.05 26.96
CA LEU A 21 -1.65 -24.11 26.87
C LEU A 21 -0.94 -23.40 28.03
N VAL A 22 -1.68 -22.61 28.82
CA VAL A 22 -1.14 -21.77 29.91
C VAL A 22 -0.32 -22.56 30.94
N PRO A 23 -0.75 -23.75 31.44
CA PRO A 23 0.03 -24.50 32.42
C PRO A 23 1.41 -24.87 31.88
N LYS A 24 1.47 -25.34 30.63
CA LYS A 24 2.71 -25.78 30.00
C LYS A 24 3.63 -24.62 29.62
N PHE A 25 3.09 -23.49 29.19
CA PHE A 25 3.88 -22.28 28.92
C PHE A 25 4.42 -21.63 30.19
N ARG A 26 3.75 -21.82 31.33
CA ARG A 26 4.24 -21.38 32.64
C ARG A 26 5.33 -22.30 33.18
N GLU A 27 5.15 -23.61 33.03
CA GLU A 27 6.14 -24.63 33.42
C GLU A 27 7.46 -24.47 32.65
N GLU A 28 7.39 -24.21 31.35
CA GLU A 28 8.55 -24.01 30.47
C GLU A 28 9.07 -22.55 30.49
N GLU A 29 8.57 -21.71 31.41
CA GLU A 29 8.94 -20.30 31.59
C GLU A 29 9.02 -19.47 30.29
N ILE A 30 8.03 -19.64 29.40
CA ILE A 30 8.06 -19.04 28.07
C ILE A 30 7.73 -17.55 28.16
N SER A 31 8.80 -16.74 28.20
CA SER A 31 8.73 -15.30 28.04
C SER A 31 8.37 -14.90 26.61
N GLY A 32 7.98 -13.65 26.39
CA GLY A 32 7.58 -13.23 25.05
C GLY A 32 8.74 -13.17 24.04
N ALA A 33 9.99 -13.06 24.49
CA ALA A 33 11.17 -13.28 23.63
C ALA A 33 11.28 -14.75 23.19
N ALA A 34 11.13 -15.69 24.12
CA ALA A 34 11.15 -17.12 23.83
C ALA A 34 9.98 -17.54 22.93
N LEU A 35 8.78 -16.99 23.17
CA LEU A 35 7.59 -17.19 22.34
C LEU A 35 7.85 -16.82 20.87
N LEU A 36 8.51 -15.67 20.64
CA LEU A 36 8.86 -15.22 19.29
C LEU A 36 10.02 -16.03 18.68
N ALA A 37 10.84 -16.70 19.47
CA ALA A 37 11.91 -17.58 18.98
C ALA A 37 11.41 -18.97 18.58
N LEU A 38 10.17 -19.33 18.92
CA LEU A 38 9.61 -20.64 18.58
C LEU A 38 9.57 -20.86 17.06
N ASN A 39 10.02 -22.05 16.66
CA ASN A 39 9.91 -22.57 15.29
C ASN A 39 8.95 -23.78 15.27
N ASP A 40 8.59 -24.25 14.07
CA ASP A 40 7.61 -25.33 13.90
C ASP A 40 7.94 -26.60 14.71
N ARG A 41 9.22 -26.97 14.80
CA ARG A 41 9.65 -28.16 15.57
C ARG A 41 9.46 -27.96 17.07
N MET A 42 9.79 -26.78 17.59
CA MET A 42 9.61 -26.45 19.00
C MET A 42 8.12 -26.39 19.36
N VAL A 43 7.29 -25.83 18.49
CA VAL A 43 5.83 -25.80 18.71
C VAL A 43 5.22 -27.20 18.69
N GLN A 44 5.70 -28.08 17.81
CA GLN A 44 5.26 -29.49 17.78
C GLN A 44 5.59 -30.24 19.08
N GLN A 45 6.72 -29.94 19.71
CA GLN A 45 7.11 -30.54 21.00
C GLN A 45 6.34 -29.93 22.19
N LEU A 46 6.10 -28.63 22.13
CA LEU A 46 5.43 -27.88 23.20
C LEU A 46 3.92 -28.13 23.21
N VAL A 47 3.27 -28.13 22.06
CA VAL A 47 1.81 -28.20 21.90
C VAL A 47 1.40 -29.54 21.29
N LYS A 48 0.63 -30.35 22.01
CA LYS A 48 0.23 -31.69 21.54
C LYS A 48 -0.89 -31.67 20.48
N LYS A 49 -1.80 -30.70 20.54
CA LYS A 49 -2.95 -30.60 19.63
C LYS A 49 -2.53 -29.92 18.33
N ILE A 50 -2.61 -30.63 17.20
CA ILE A 50 -2.23 -30.13 15.86
C ILE A 50 -2.98 -28.83 15.50
N GLY A 51 -4.28 -28.74 15.82
CA GLY A 51 -5.05 -27.51 15.60
C GLY A 51 -4.50 -26.30 16.38
N HIS A 52 -4.07 -26.51 17.62
CA HIS A 52 -3.47 -25.45 18.44
C HIS A 52 -2.06 -25.09 17.97
N GLN A 53 -1.30 -26.03 17.41
CA GLN A 53 0.01 -25.74 16.82
C GLN A 53 -0.14 -24.75 15.65
N ALA A 54 -1.07 -25.02 14.73
CA ALA A 54 -1.32 -24.16 13.58
C ALA A 54 -1.79 -22.77 14.01
N VAL A 55 -2.76 -22.68 14.93
CA VAL A 55 -3.27 -21.40 15.44
C VAL A 55 -2.19 -20.61 16.17
N LEU A 56 -1.38 -21.26 17.00
CA LEU A 56 -0.29 -20.61 17.72
C LEU A 56 0.78 -20.07 16.76
N MET A 57 1.18 -20.88 15.76
CA MET A 57 2.16 -20.45 14.76
C MET A 57 1.64 -19.28 13.91
N ASP A 58 0.37 -19.32 13.50
CA ASP A 58 -0.27 -18.22 12.78
C ASP A 58 -0.28 -16.93 13.61
N LEU A 59 -0.64 -17.01 14.89
CA LEU A 59 -0.63 -15.87 15.81
C LEU A 59 0.77 -15.29 16.04
N ILE A 60 1.79 -16.15 16.23
CA ILE A 60 3.18 -15.73 16.37
C ILE A 60 3.66 -15.04 15.09
N ASN A 61 3.34 -15.60 13.93
CA ASN A 61 3.70 -15.02 12.63
C ASN A 61 2.98 -13.70 12.39
N LYS A 62 1.68 -13.60 12.69
CA LYS A 62 0.91 -12.36 12.63
C LYS A 62 1.53 -11.27 13.50
N TYR A 63 2.00 -11.63 14.70
CA TYR A 63 2.65 -10.67 15.60
C TYR A 63 4.07 -10.27 15.13
N LYS A 64 4.87 -11.22 14.63
CA LYS A 64 6.17 -10.92 13.98
C LYS A 64 5.97 -9.97 12.79
N GLN A 65 4.96 -10.23 11.97
CA GLN A 65 4.61 -9.42 10.80
C GLN A 65 4.09 -8.03 11.18
N GLN A 66 3.29 -7.90 12.25
CA GLN A 66 2.93 -6.60 12.81
C GLN A 66 4.19 -5.82 13.20
N LYS A 67 5.20 -6.48 13.80
CA LYS A 67 6.48 -5.84 14.15
C LYS A 67 7.31 -5.47 12.91
N TYR A 68 7.40 -6.32 11.88
CA TYR A 68 8.12 -6.00 10.65
C TYR A 68 7.40 -4.93 9.80
N GLY A 69 6.07 -4.89 9.82
CA GLY A 69 5.26 -3.80 9.25
C GLY A 69 5.48 -2.48 9.99
N LEU A 70 5.55 -2.52 11.33
CA LEU A 70 5.92 -1.38 12.19
C LEU A 70 7.40 -0.97 12.03
N GLN A 71 8.34 -1.89 11.85
CA GLN A 71 9.76 -1.59 11.64
C GLN A 71 10.02 -1.04 10.24
N SER A 72 9.37 -1.58 9.21
CA SER A 72 9.33 -0.98 7.87
C SER A 72 8.78 0.44 7.94
N PHE A 73 7.75 0.69 8.75
CA PHE A 73 7.21 2.04 8.94
C PHE A 73 8.05 2.94 9.88
N ALA A 74 8.76 2.38 10.87
CA ALA A 74 9.64 3.12 11.79
C ALA A 74 10.95 3.55 11.10
N TYR A 75 11.52 2.70 10.23
CA TYR A 75 12.61 3.08 9.33
C TYR A 75 12.18 4.14 8.30
N VAL A 76 10.88 4.15 7.98
CA VAL A 76 10.23 5.13 7.10
C VAL A 76 9.94 6.46 7.83
N CYS A 77 10.24 6.58 9.14
CA CYS A 77 9.96 7.78 9.94
C CYS A 77 11.18 8.38 10.66
N GLU A 78 12.37 7.76 10.63
CA GLU A 78 13.58 8.30 11.28
C GLU A 78 14.80 8.35 10.33
N ALA A 79 15.64 9.36 10.58
CA ALA A 79 16.90 9.78 9.91
C ALA A 79 16.74 10.66 8.64
N GLY A 80 17.43 11.80 8.68
CA GLY A 80 17.35 12.92 7.72
C GLY A 80 18.19 12.77 6.44
N LEU A 81 17.76 13.50 5.42
CA LEU A 81 18.34 13.58 4.07
C LEU A 81 19.78 14.12 4.04
N PRO A 82 20.54 13.74 3.00
CA PRO A 82 21.30 14.71 2.21
C PRO A 82 20.79 14.80 0.76
N THR A 83 20.69 16.03 0.26
CA THR A 83 20.29 16.46 -1.09
C THR A 83 21.28 16.06 -2.19
N LEU A 84 20.79 15.75 -3.40
CA LEU A 84 21.57 15.73 -4.64
C LEU A 84 20.86 16.46 -5.81
N PRO A 85 21.61 17.03 -6.78
CA PRO A 85 21.14 18.04 -7.73
C PRO A 85 20.63 17.49 -9.09
N GLU A 86 19.88 18.35 -9.78
CA GLU A 86 19.15 18.14 -11.03
C GLU A 86 20.03 18.18 -12.30
N ILE A 87 19.66 17.41 -13.34
CA ILE A 87 20.14 17.61 -14.73
C ILE A 87 18.98 17.40 -15.74
N SER A 88 18.78 18.41 -16.60
CA SER A 88 17.94 18.56 -17.80
C SER A 88 18.30 17.57 -18.94
N GLY A 89 17.53 17.19 -19.96
CA GLY A 89 16.28 17.64 -20.61
C GLY A 89 16.38 17.28 -22.12
N GLY A 90 15.30 16.86 -22.80
CA GLY A 90 15.31 16.63 -24.26
C GLY A 90 14.10 15.87 -24.85
N ASN A 91 13.37 16.52 -25.76
CA ASN A 91 12.09 16.15 -26.41
C ASN A 91 12.14 14.98 -27.43
N LEU A 92 11.02 14.28 -27.67
CA LEU A 92 10.63 13.65 -28.97
C LEU A 92 9.12 13.24 -29.03
N LYS A 93 8.56 13.24 -30.26
CA LYS A 93 7.12 13.29 -30.64
C LYS A 93 6.33 11.96 -30.56
N LEU A 94 5.00 12.12 -30.50
CA LEU A 94 3.94 11.18 -30.08
C LEU A 94 3.07 10.66 -31.25
N CYS A 95 2.80 9.34 -31.33
CA CYS A 95 1.72 8.76 -32.18
C CYS A 95 0.98 7.62 -31.47
N SER A 96 -0.36 7.65 -31.41
CA SER A 96 -1.20 6.72 -30.62
C SER A 96 -1.89 5.64 -31.47
N ALA A 97 -2.01 4.42 -30.96
CA ALA A 97 -2.95 3.41 -31.43
C ALA A 97 -3.82 2.85 -30.28
N ARG A 98 -5.13 2.75 -30.50
CA ARG A 98 -6.18 2.37 -29.52
C ARG A 98 -6.49 0.87 -29.57
N CYS A 99 -6.56 0.20 -28.41
CA CYS A 99 -7.10 -1.16 -28.26
C CYS A 99 -8.50 -1.10 -27.63
N ARG A 100 -9.46 -1.86 -28.16
CA ARG A 100 -10.91 -1.76 -27.85
C ARG A 100 -11.40 -2.63 -26.68
N THR A 101 -10.53 -3.33 -25.96
CA THR A 101 -10.97 -4.28 -24.91
C THR A 101 -10.31 -4.10 -23.55
N CYS A 102 -9.43 -3.11 -23.38
CA CYS A 102 -9.06 -2.61 -22.06
C CYS A 102 -8.81 -1.09 -22.15
N SER A 103 -9.28 -0.33 -21.17
CA SER A 103 -9.13 1.13 -21.10
C SER A 103 -7.70 1.59 -20.76
N TYR A 104 -6.70 0.73 -20.92
CA TYR A 104 -5.30 1.07 -20.70
C TYR A 104 -4.69 1.63 -21.98
N THR A 105 -4.28 2.89 -21.94
CA THR A 105 -3.43 3.46 -22.99
C THR A 105 -1.99 3.13 -22.65
N LEU A 106 -1.29 2.36 -23.49
CA LEU A 106 0.14 2.15 -23.35
C LEU A 106 0.86 3.51 -23.44
N PRO A 107 1.75 3.87 -22.50
CA PRO A 107 2.61 5.02 -22.70
C PRO A 107 3.60 4.71 -23.84
N ASN A 108 3.60 5.55 -24.87
CA ASN A 108 4.53 5.47 -25.99
C ASN A 108 5.95 5.78 -25.49
N PHE A 109 6.89 4.85 -25.66
CA PHE A 109 8.31 5.11 -25.42
C PHE A 109 9.18 4.62 -26.59
N PRO A 110 10.10 5.45 -27.13
CA PRO A 110 11.10 5.03 -28.09
C PRO A 110 12.22 4.28 -27.35
N TYR A 111 12.49 3.04 -27.74
CA TYR A 111 13.67 2.31 -27.28
C TYR A 111 14.53 1.92 -28.49
N ASP A 112 15.52 2.77 -28.80
CA ASP A 112 16.75 2.34 -29.46
C ASP A 112 17.91 2.87 -28.60
N VAL A 113 18.27 2.09 -27.57
CA VAL A 113 19.52 2.26 -26.82
C VAL A 113 20.12 0.89 -26.60
N LYS A 114 21.34 0.70 -27.11
CA LYS A 114 22.11 -0.53 -26.96
C LYS A 114 22.32 -0.86 -25.49
N MET A 115 22.11 -2.13 -25.18
CA MET A 115 22.11 -2.74 -23.86
C MET A 115 23.53 -2.83 -23.32
N GLU A 116 23.82 -2.20 -22.18
CA GLU A 116 24.90 -2.65 -21.32
C GLU A 116 24.23 -3.52 -20.24
N GLU A 117 24.27 -4.83 -20.50
CA GLU A 117 23.72 -5.89 -19.68
C GLU A 117 24.55 -5.95 -18.39
N SER A 118 23.95 -5.65 -17.24
CA SER A 118 24.68 -5.79 -15.97
C SER A 118 25.03 -7.26 -15.80
N ALA A 119 26.32 -7.59 -15.88
CA ALA A 119 26.92 -8.93 -15.88
C ALA A 119 26.65 -9.81 -14.63
N TYR A 120 25.68 -9.46 -13.79
CA TYR A 120 25.38 -10.11 -12.51
C TYR A 120 24.28 -11.18 -12.56
N LEU A 121 23.62 -11.42 -13.70
CA LEU A 121 22.45 -12.32 -13.77
C LEU A 121 22.48 -13.34 -14.93
N GLU A 122 23.51 -13.35 -15.78
CA GLU A 122 23.63 -14.32 -16.87
C GLU A 122 23.92 -15.72 -16.31
N GLY A 123 22.88 -16.56 -16.22
CA GLY A 123 23.00 -18.00 -15.89
C GLY A 123 21.99 -18.54 -14.87
N ASP A 124 21.24 -17.68 -14.18
CA ASP A 124 20.25 -18.11 -13.17
C ASP A 124 18.90 -18.46 -13.84
N ALA A 125 18.26 -19.56 -13.42
CA ALA A 125 16.90 -19.94 -13.81
C ALA A 125 15.90 -18.78 -13.63
N THR A 126 16.18 -17.87 -12.69
CA THR A 126 15.37 -16.69 -12.42
C THR A 126 15.45 -15.64 -13.55
N TYR A 127 16.57 -15.55 -14.28
CA TYR A 127 16.72 -14.64 -15.43
C TYR A 127 15.78 -15.00 -16.59
N VAL A 128 15.54 -16.30 -16.79
CA VAL A 128 14.56 -16.80 -17.77
C VAL A 128 13.16 -16.25 -17.47
N HIS A 129 12.79 -16.18 -16.18
CA HIS A 129 11.50 -15.62 -15.78
C HIS A 129 11.40 -14.11 -16.03
N ILE A 130 12.47 -13.36 -15.73
CA ILE A 130 12.53 -11.91 -15.95
C ILE A 130 12.40 -11.59 -17.46
N ASN A 131 13.15 -12.27 -18.31
CA ASN A 131 13.08 -12.06 -19.76
C ASN A 131 11.72 -12.45 -20.34
N TRP A 132 11.09 -13.51 -19.82
CA TRP A 132 9.72 -13.84 -20.18
C TRP A 132 8.75 -12.73 -19.78
N LEU A 133 8.83 -12.19 -18.56
CA LEU A 133 7.96 -11.11 -18.08
C LEU A 133 8.08 -9.86 -18.95
N LYS A 134 9.29 -9.48 -19.36
CA LYS A 134 9.52 -8.36 -20.29
C LYS A 134 8.79 -8.57 -21.62
N LYS A 135 8.92 -9.75 -22.23
CA LYS A 135 8.25 -10.09 -23.49
C LYS A 135 6.73 -10.12 -23.33
N GLU A 136 6.24 -10.68 -22.22
CA GLU A 136 4.81 -10.79 -21.94
C GLU A 136 4.15 -9.42 -21.72
N TYR A 137 4.86 -8.49 -21.08
CA TYR A 137 4.35 -7.14 -20.83
C TYR A 137 3.99 -6.38 -22.11
N MET A 138 4.73 -6.64 -23.19
CA MET A 138 4.50 -6.02 -24.51
C MET A 138 3.28 -6.58 -25.26
N LYS A 139 2.68 -7.67 -24.78
CA LYS A 139 1.48 -8.24 -25.39
C LYS A 139 0.22 -7.50 -24.96
N THR A 140 -0.73 -7.42 -25.89
CA THR A 140 -2.10 -6.92 -25.64
C THR A 140 -2.91 -7.91 -24.80
N LEU A 141 -2.89 -9.19 -25.18
CA LEU A 141 -3.48 -10.29 -24.43
C LEU A 141 -2.39 -11.02 -23.65
N ARG A 142 -2.43 -10.87 -22.33
CA ARG A 142 -1.40 -11.38 -21.42
C ARG A 142 -1.88 -12.61 -20.69
N ASN A 143 -1.00 -13.58 -20.51
CA ASN A 143 -1.24 -14.75 -19.67
C ASN A 143 -1.04 -14.38 -18.19
N TRP A 144 -2.08 -13.82 -17.57
CA TRP A 144 -2.04 -13.38 -16.16
C TRP A 144 -1.71 -14.48 -15.16
N LYS A 145 -2.10 -15.73 -15.45
CA LYS A 145 -1.74 -16.89 -14.61
C LYS A 145 -0.22 -17.07 -14.59
N GLU A 146 0.41 -17.05 -15.76
CA GLU A 146 1.86 -17.22 -15.85
C GLU A 146 2.63 -15.98 -15.38
N VAL A 147 2.09 -14.77 -15.61
CA VAL A 147 2.62 -13.54 -14.99
C VAL A 147 2.66 -13.69 -13.48
N ASN A 148 1.58 -14.13 -12.84
CA ASN A 148 1.54 -14.35 -11.39
C ASN A 148 2.59 -15.36 -10.93
N ASN A 149 2.71 -16.49 -11.62
CA ASN A 149 3.69 -17.53 -11.28
C ASN A 149 5.12 -16.98 -11.33
N LYS A 150 5.47 -16.26 -12.41
CA LYS A 150 6.82 -15.74 -12.61
C LYS A 150 7.12 -14.52 -11.76
N MET A 151 6.14 -13.65 -11.51
CA MET A 151 6.26 -12.58 -10.53
C MET A 151 6.54 -13.18 -9.13
N ASN A 152 5.78 -14.18 -8.71
CA ASN A 152 6.03 -14.87 -7.43
C ASN A 152 7.42 -15.52 -7.38
N ALA A 153 7.83 -16.23 -8.43
CA ALA A 153 9.14 -16.88 -8.49
C ALA A 153 10.33 -15.90 -8.42
N THR A 154 10.13 -14.65 -8.83
CA THR A 154 11.17 -13.61 -8.89
C THR A 154 11.11 -12.63 -7.72
N ILE A 155 10.27 -12.87 -6.71
CA ILE A 155 10.07 -11.94 -5.57
C ILE A 155 11.37 -11.69 -4.79
N GLN A 156 12.18 -12.72 -4.53
CA GLN A 156 13.41 -12.57 -3.75
C GLN A 156 14.41 -11.63 -4.43
N ILE A 157 14.57 -11.73 -5.75
CA ILE A 157 15.44 -10.85 -6.52
C ILE A 157 14.92 -9.41 -6.49
N ARG A 158 13.61 -9.20 -6.72
CA ARG A 158 13.00 -7.87 -6.59
C ARG A 158 13.24 -7.27 -5.21
N ARG A 159 13.06 -8.06 -4.16
CA ARG A 159 13.25 -7.59 -2.80
C ARG A 159 14.68 -7.20 -2.51
N LYS A 160 15.63 -8.01 -2.96
CA LYS A 160 17.05 -7.69 -2.88
C LYS A 160 17.36 -6.36 -3.57
N MET A 161 16.95 -6.18 -4.82
CA MET A 161 17.19 -4.92 -5.56
C MET A 161 16.62 -3.69 -4.85
N ILE A 162 15.41 -3.80 -4.28
CA ILE A 162 14.78 -2.68 -3.55
C ILE A 162 15.50 -2.41 -2.22
N CYS A 163 15.92 -3.45 -1.49
CA CYS A 163 16.69 -3.31 -0.27
C CYS A 163 18.07 -2.70 -0.53
N ASP A 164 18.71 -3.09 -1.65
CA ASP A 164 19.99 -2.59 -2.13
C ASP A 164 19.88 -1.18 -2.77
N LYS A 165 18.69 -0.54 -2.67
CA LYS A 165 18.42 0.81 -3.19
C LYS A 165 18.75 0.97 -4.68
N THR A 166 18.54 -0.09 -5.46
CA THR A 166 18.64 -0.01 -6.93
C THR A 166 17.67 1.04 -7.46
N PRO A 167 18.06 1.88 -8.45
CA PRO A 167 17.18 2.90 -9.00
C PRO A 167 15.84 2.33 -9.49
N LEU A 168 14.75 3.05 -9.22
CA LEU A 168 13.40 2.58 -9.55
C LEU A 168 13.24 2.24 -11.03
N LYS A 169 13.81 3.07 -11.92
CA LYS A 169 13.82 2.85 -13.37
C LYS A 169 14.37 1.47 -13.75
N ASP A 170 15.40 1.00 -13.05
CA ASP A 170 16.08 -0.26 -13.36
C ASP A 170 15.29 -1.46 -12.84
N ILE A 171 14.71 -1.34 -11.64
CA ILE A 171 13.76 -2.33 -11.10
C ILE A 171 12.58 -2.47 -12.05
N LEU A 172 11.97 -1.37 -12.44
CA LEU A 172 10.81 -1.35 -13.31
C LEU A 172 11.13 -1.77 -14.75
N ARG A 173 12.38 -1.68 -15.20
CA ARG A 173 12.84 -2.23 -16.48
C ARG A 173 12.89 -3.76 -16.45
N LEU A 174 13.31 -4.34 -15.32
CA LEU A 174 13.33 -5.80 -15.15
C LEU A 174 11.94 -6.37 -14.84
N PHE A 175 11.14 -5.64 -14.06
CA PHE A 175 9.83 -6.07 -13.57
C PHE A 175 8.73 -5.10 -14.00
N PRO A 176 8.45 -5.01 -15.31
CA PRO A 176 7.54 -3.99 -15.85
C PRO A 176 6.10 -4.16 -15.33
N PHE A 177 5.73 -5.36 -14.91
CA PHE A 177 4.43 -5.64 -14.31
C PHE A 177 4.20 -4.94 -12.96
N LEU A 178 5.23 -4.44 -12.26
CA LEU A 178 5.02 -3.57 -11.09
C LEU A 178 4.35 -2.23 -11.43
N ARG A 179 4.28 -1.87 -12.72
CA ARG A 179 3.45 -0.76 -13.23
C ARG A 179 1.96 -1.06 -13.29
N CYS A 180 1.57 -2.32 -13.13
CA CYS A 180 0.17 -2.74 -13.13
C CYS A 180 -0.36 -2.72 -11.69
N PRO A 181 -1.44 -1.97 -11.38
CA PRO A 181 -1.97 -1.89 -10.01
C PRO A 181 -2.26 -3.25 -9.38
N TYR A 182 -2.83 -4.18 -10.15
CA TYR A 182 -3.06 -5.56 -9.71
C TYR A 182 -1.79 -6.26 -9.18
N GLN A 183 -0.66 -6.11 -9.88
CA GLN A 183 0.60 -6.74 -9.48
C GLN A 183 1.27 -5.97 -8.34
N LEU A 184 1.12 -4.64 -8.28
CA LEU A 184 1.57 -3.84 -7.15
C LEU A 184 0.84 -4.25 -5.86
N PHE A 185 -0.49 -4.45 -5.92
CA PHE A 185 -1.28 -4.91 -4.78
C PHE A 185 -0.94 -6.34 -4.39
N ARG A 186 -0.68 -7.21 -5.37
CA ARG A 186 -0.24 -8.58 -5.10
C ARG A 186 1.14 -8.60 -4.43
N GLU A 187 2.08 -7.76 -4.88
CA GLU A 187 3.39 -7.62 -4.24
C GLU A 187 3.24 -7.13 -2.80
N PHE A 188 2.37 -6.14 -2.55
CA PHE A 188 2.02 -5.70 -1.20
C PHE A 188 1.43 -6.83 -0.36
N GLN A 189 0.47 -7.58 -0.90
CA GLN A 189 -0.17 -8.70 -0.21
C GLN A 189 0.83 -9.82 0.12
N LEU A 190 1.80 -10.09 -0.76
CA LEU A 190 2.85 -11.09 -0.47
C LEU A 190 3.77 -10.63 0.66
N LEU A 191 4.01 -9.33 0.81
CA LEU A 191 4.87 -8.77 1.86
C LEU A 191 4.17 -8.62 3.20
N THR A 192 2.86 -8.39 3.18
CA THR A 192 2.10 -7.95 4.36
C THR A 192 1.02 -8.94 4.77
N HIS A 193 0.67 -9.88 3.89
CA HIS A 193 -0.52 -10.73 3.96
C HIS A 193 -1.85 -9.98 3.98
N MET A 194 -1.84 -8.69 3.66
CA MET A 194 -3.03 -7.84 3.65
C MET A 194 -3.46 -7.51 2.22
N ASP A 195 -4.78 -7.55 1.98
CA ASP A 195 -5.36 -7.06 0.74
C ASP A 195 -5.59 -5.55 0.84
N VAL A 196 -4.61 -4.76 0.39
CA VAL A 196 -4.65 -3.29 0.45
C VAL A 196 -5.87 -2.71 -0.26
N TYR A 197 -6.30 -3.30 -1.38
CA TYR A 197 -7.43 -2.80 -2.15
C TYR A 197 -8.73 -2.98 -1.37
N GLN A 198 -9.00 -4.20 -0.89
CA GLN A 198 -10.19 -4.49 -0.10
C GLN A 198 -10.24 -3.71 1.20
N LYS A 199 -9.09 -3.47 1.84
CA LYS A 199 -9.00 -2.60 3.01
C LYS A 199 -9.34 -1.15 2.67
N THR A 200 -8.81 -0.65 1.56
CA THR A 200 -9.05 0.72 1.11
C THR A 200 -10.52 0.96 0.74
N VAL A 201 -11.18 -0.01 0.09
CA VAL A 201 -12.64 0.03 -0.18
C VAL A 201 -13.40 0.26 1.13
N LYS A 202 -13.17 -0.58 2.14
CA LYS A 202 -13.84 -0.46 3.45
C LYS A 202 -13.57 0.87 4.14
N ILE A 203 -12.34 1.37 4.07
CA ILE A 203 -11.97 2.67 4.64
C ILE A 203 -12.80 3.78 4.00
N LEU A 204 -12.86 3.84 2.67
CA LEU A 204 -13.61 4.88 1.97
C LEU A 204 -15.12 4.74 2.20
N GLU A 205 -15.66 3.52 2.25
CA GLU A 205 -17.07 3.28 2.56
C GLU A 205 -17.46 3.76 3.97
N ILE A 206 -16.61 3.52 4.97
CA ILE A 206 -16.89 3.89 6.36
C ILE A 206 -16.67 5.38 6.61
N TYR A 207 -15.58 5.94 6.08
CA TYR A 207 -15.10 7.26 6.50
C TYR A 207 -15.40 8.41 5.53
N SER A 208 -15.85 8.14 4.30
CA SER A 208 -16.04 9.21 3.28
C SER A 208 -16.98 10.32 3.73
N GLU A 209 -18.19 9.98 4.18
CA GLU A 209 -19.18 10.96 4.67
C GLU A 209 -18.66 11.71 5.90
N SER A 210 -17.98 11.01 6.81
CA SER A 210 -17.35 11.65 7.98
C SER A 210 -16.29 12.65 7.55
N ILE A 211 -15.39 12.28 6.62
CA ILE A 211 -14.32 13.16 6.10
C ILE A 211 -14.92 14.44 5.49
N LEU A 212 -15.94 14.31 4.64
CA LEU A 212 -16.56 15.45 3.96
C LEU A 212 -17.34 16.38 4.91
N SER A 213 -17.81 15.87 6.05
CA SER A 213 -18.54 16.68 7.05
C SER A 213 -17.64 17.61 7.89
N LEU A 214 -16.31 17.40 7.86
CA LEU A 214 -15.39 18.08 8.79
C LEU A 214 -15.13 19.55 8.40
N SER A 215 -14.93 20.38 9.41
CA SER A 215 -14.69 21.83 9.21
C SER A 215 -13.46 22.19 8.35
N PRO A 216 -12.31 21.49 8.43
CA PRO A 216 -11.12 21.84 7.65
C PRO A 216 -11.34 21.80 6.13
N VAL A 217 -12.30 20.99 5.68
CA VAL A 217 -12.54 20.79 4.24
C VAL A 217 -13.53 21.79 3.64
N LYS A 218 -14.29 22.54 4.47
CA LYS A 218 -15.40 23.38 3.99
C LYS A 218 -14.99 24.41 2.94
N ASN A 219 -13.85 25.08 3.15
CA ASN A 219 -13.35 26.14 2.26
C ASN A 219 -12.22 25.65 1.34
N ASN A 220 -11.93 24.34 1.30
CA ASN A 220 -10.89 23.80 0.44
C ASN A 220 -11.35 23.90 -1.04
N PRO A 221 -10.47 24.28 -1.99
CA PRO A 221 -10.80 24.38 -3.42
C PRO A 221 -11.44 23.11 -3.99
N ILE A 222 -10.98 21.93 -3.57
CA ILE A 222 -11.53 20.63 -3.98
C ILE A 222 -12.99 20.48 -3.52
N ASN A 223 -13.31 20.93 -2.30
CA ASN A 223 -14.68 20.88 -1.81
C ASN A 223 -15.57 21.91 -2.51
N ILE A 224 -15.06 23.11 -2.82
CA ILE A 224 -15.80 24.10 -3.61
C ILE A 224 -16.14 23.53 -4.99
N MET A 225 -15.15 22.96 -5.68
CA MET A 225 -15.34 22.27 -6.96
C MET A 225 -16.35 21.11 -6.85
N LEU A 226 -16.29 20.32 -5.77
CA LEU A 226 -17.26 19.26 -5.51
C LEU A 226 -18.68 19.83 -5.44
N GLN A 227 -18.92 20.87 -4.62
CA GLN A 227 -20.26 21.44 -4.44
C GLN A 227 -20.85 21.98 -5.75
N GLU A 228 -20.02 22.53 -6.64
CA GLU A 228 -20.45 22.97 -7.97
C GLU A 228 -20.90 21.79 -8.84
N HIS A 229 -20.13 20.69 -8.87
CA HIS A 229 -20.47 19.50 -9.65
C HIS A 229 -21.68 18.76 -9.09
N LEU A 230 -21.85 18.71 -7.76
CA LEU A 230 -23.01 18.08 -7.14
C LEU A 230 -24.32 18.79 -7.51
N LYS A 231 -24.31 20.11 -7.72
CA LYS A 231 -25.50 20.86 -8.17
C LYS A 231 -25.92 20.54 -9.60
N GLN A 232 -24.98 20.10 -10.42
CA GLN A 232 -25.19 19.86 -11.86
C GLN A 232 -25.56 18.42 -12.17
N ASN A 233 -25.53 17.52 -11.18
CA ASN A 233 -25.73 16.10 -11.37
C ASN A 233 -26.80 15.56 -10.42
N THR A 234 -27.61 14.62 -10.90
CA THR A 234 -28.65 13.95 -10.10
C THR A 234 -28.48 12.43 -10.05
N ASP A 235 -27.50 11.89 -10.77
CA ASP A 235 -27.23 10.45 -10.80
C ASP A 235 -26.47 10.03 -9.53
N GLU A 236 -27.11 9.19 -8.71
CA GLU A 236 -26.57 8.73 -7.43
C GLU A 236 -25.20 8.05 -7.54
N ASN A 237 -24.92 7.31 -8.62
CA ASN A 237 -23.62 6.66 -8.80
C ASN A 237 -22.52 7.69 -9.09
N ILE A 238 -22.84 8.71 -9.90
CA ILE A 238 -21.94 9.83 -10.19
C ILE A 238 -21.69 10.65 -8.92
N LEU A 239 -22.74 10.97 -8.16
CA LEU A 239 -22.62 11.70 -6.90
C LEU A 239 -21.76 10.93 -5.89
N LYS A 240 -21.98 9.61 -5.76
CA LYS A 240 -21.16 8.73 -4.92
C LYS A 240 -19.69 8.75 -5.35
N HIS A 241 -19.42 8.63 -6.66
CA HIS A 241 -18.05 8.71 -7.18
C HIS A 241 -17.38 10.04 -6.82
N MET A 242 -18.06 11.17 -7.06
CA MET A 242 -17.51 12.51 -6.75
C MET A 242 -17.20 12.67 -5.26
N LYS A 243 -18.12 12.24 -4.39
CA LYS A 243 -17.92 12.26 -2.93
C LYS A 243 -16.75 11.39 -2.50
N MET A 244 -16.64 10.15 -2.99
CA MET A 244 -15.52 9.26 -2.67
C MET A 244 -14.19 9.85 -3.14
N THR A 245 -14.15 10.41 -4.36
CA THR A 245 -12.96 11.09 -4.88
C THR A 245 -12.56 12.28 -4.02
N ALA A 246 -13.51 13.15 -3.66
CA ALA A 246 -13.23 14.28 -2.79
C ALA A 246 -12.73 13.84 -1.41
N ALA A 247 -13.36 12.84 -0.78
CA ALA A 247 -12.94 12.33 0.51
C ALA A 247 -11.52 11.77 0.48
N CYS A 248 -11.15 11.08 -0.61
CA CYS A 248 -9.80 10.58 -0.83
C CYS A 248 -8.78 11.73 -0.93
N LEU A 249 -9.08 12.77 -1.71
CA LEU A 249 -8.16 13.89 -1.93
C LEU A 249 -8.00 14.83 -0.73
N LEU A 250 -9.05 14.96 0.09
CA LEU A 250 -9.10 15.84 1.25
C LEU A 250 -8.60 15.18 2.55
N LEU A 251 -8.21 13.91 2.49
CA LEU A 251 -7.69 13.17 3.63
C LEU A 251 -6.52 13.90 4.31
N PRO A 252 -5.50 14.42 3.59
CA PRO A 252 -4.42 15.22 4.18
C PRO A 252 -4.90 16.43 4.98
N ASP A 253 -5.85 17.21 4.43
CA ASP A 253 -6.39 18.40 5.06
C ASP A 253 -7.07 18.09 6.39
N VAL A 254 -7.75 16.94 6.49
CA VAL A 254 -8.38 16.47 7.73
C VAL A 254 -7.36 16.27 8.85
N PHE A 255 -6.16 15.79 8.54
CA PHE A 255 -5.09 15.55 9.51
C PHE A 255 -4.12 16.73 9.66
N GLY A 256 -4.34 17.82 8.92
CA GLY A 256 -3.46 18.99 8.90
C GLY A 256 -2.09 18.70 8.27
N ASP A 257 -2.04 17.76 7.34
CA ASP A 257 -0.86 17.37 6.58
C ASP A 257 -0.80 18.15 5.25
N ASP A 258 0.37 18.17 4.60
CA ASP A 258 0.56 18.84 3.30
C ASP A 258 -0.06 18.02 2.15
N SER A 259 -1.23 18.45 1.68
CA SER A 259 -1.96 17.80 0.59
C SER A 259 -1.18 17.72 -0.73
N SER A 260 -0.24 18.65 -0.99
CA SER A 260 0.57 18.64 -2.22
C SER A 260 1.56 17.47 -2.30
N LEU A 261 1.90 16.85 -1.16
CA LEU A 261 2.73 15.64 -1.12
C LEU A 261 1.90 14.35 -1.27
N PHE A 262 0.57 14.46 -1.24
CA PHE A 262 -0.36 13.34 -1.34
C PHE A 262 -0.97 13.26 -2.75
N ALA A 263 -1.45 14.39 -3.27
CA ALA A 263 -1.98 14.50 -4.61
C ALA A 263 -1.68 15.86 -5.26
N ALA A 264 -1.22 15.85 -6.52
CA ALA A 264 -1.19 16.98 -7.42
C ALA A 264 -2.51 16.98 -8.23
N VAL A 265 -3.46 17.84 -7.83
CA VAL A 265 -4.80 17.92 -8.44
C VAL A 265 -4.80 19.02 -9.50
N ASN A 266 -4.98 18.64 -10.77
CA ASN A 266 -4.89 19.53 -11.93
C ASN A 266 -3.56 20.31 -12.03
N GLU A 267 -2.51 19.77 -11.40
CA GLU A 267 -1.17 20.35 -11.35
C GLU A 267 -0.12 19.32 -11.80
N GLU A 268 1.08 19.80 -12.10
CA GLU A 268 2.22 18.93 -12.41
C GLU A 268 2.84 18.35 -11.14
N VAL A 269 3.29 17.10 -11.22
CA VAL A 269 3.99 16.42 -10.12
C VAL A 269 5.41 16.97 -9.96
N LYS A 270 5.70 17.53 -8.78
CA LYS A 270 7.01 18.15 -8.46
C LYS A 270 7.85 17.35 -7.46
N VAL A 271 7.25 16.38 -6.78
CA VAL A 271 7.86 15.65 -5.66
C VAL A 271 8.50 14.34 -6.10
N LEU A 272 9.46 13.85 -5.30
CA LEU A 272 10.17 12.59 -5.57
C LEU A 272 9.54 11.38 -4.89
N THR A 273 8.74 11.58 -3.84
CA THR A 273 8.04 10.49 -3.15
C THR A 273 6.77 10.06 -3.89
N PRO A 274 6.23 8.87 -3.59
CA PRO A 274 4.94 8.44 -4.11
C PRO A 274 3.88 9.53 -3.92
N VAL A 275 3.21 9.88 -5.01
CA VAL A 275 2.18 10.93 -5.07
C VAL A 275 1.18 10.59 -6.17
N LEU A 276 -0.06 11.04 -6.00
CA LEU A 276 -1.10 10.90 -7.01
C LEU A 276 -1.11 12.12 -7.93
N GLU A 277 -1.10 11.92 -9.24
CA GLU A 277 -1.58 12.93 -10.19
C GLU A 277 -3.07 12.68 -10.40
N VAL A 278 -3.88 13.74 -10.27
CA VAL A 278 -5.32 13.66 -10.50
C VAL A 278 -5.75 14.78 -11.43
N LYS A 279 -6.27 14.42 -12.60
CA LYS A 279 -6.81 15.37 -13.58
C LYS A 279 -8.32 15.25 -13.61
N ASN A 280 -9.01 16.38 -13.61
CA ASN A 280 -10.47 16.51 -13.70
C ASN A 280 -11.22 15.61 -12.68
N PRO A 281 -10.96 15.72 -11.37
CA PRO A 281 -11.39 14.75 -10.34
C PRO A 281 -12.89 14.44 -10.28
N PHE A 282 -13.75 15.33 -10.80
CA PHE A 282 -15.21 15.19 -10.75
C PHE A 282 -15.87 14.99 -12.12
N ASP A 283 -15.10 14.93 -13.21
CA ASP A 283 -15.62 14.60 -14.53
C ASP A 283 -15.49 13.10 -14.79
N VAL A 284 -16.60 12.36 -14.73
CA VAL A 284 -16.60 10.89 -14.90
C VAL A 284 -15.97 10.44 -16.21
N ASN A 285 -15.98 11.26 -17.27
CA ASN A 285 -15.47 10.89 -18.58
C ASN A 285 -13.98 11.21 -18.75
N SER A 286 -13.46 12.20 -18.02
CA SER A 286 -12.09 12.69 -18.18
C SER A 286 -11.23 12.61 -16.92
N CYS A 287 -11.81 12.17 -15.80
CA CYS A 287 -11.12 11.94 -14.54
C CYS A 287 -10.02 10.89 -14.75
N ARG A 288 -8.79 11.27 -14.42
CA ARG A 288 -7.62 10.41 -14.55
C ARG A 288 -6.82 10.42 -13.27
N PHE A 289 -6.53 9.23 -12.78
CA PHE A 289 -5.60 9.01 -11.69
C PHE A 289 -4.33 8.35 -12.22
N ALA A 290 -3.18 8.83 -11.75
CA ALA A 290 -1.90 8.21 -12.01
C ALA A 290 -1.02 8.25 -10.75
N LEU A 291 -0.25 7.18 -10.54
CA LEU A 291 0.75 7.09 -9.48
C LEU A 291 2.08 7.54 -10.03
N TYR A 292 2.69 8.53 -9.39
CA TYR A 292 4.04 8.98 -9.69
C TYR A 292 4.99 8.61 -8.56
N ILE A 293 6.22 8.24 -8.92
CA ILE A 293 7.33 8.04 -8.01
C ILE A 293 8.58 8.60 -8.71
N GLU A 294 9.42 9.36 -8.03
CA GLU A 294 10.61 10.02 -8.62
C GLU A 294 10.27 10.84 -9.88
N LYS A 295 9.14 11.56 -9.88
CA LYS A 295 8.60 12.32 -11.03
C LYS A 295 8.30 11.48 -12.29
N GLN A 296 8.32 10.15 -12.20
CA GLN A 296 7.95 9.24 -13.28
C GLN A 296 6.54 8.68 -13.06
N GLU A 297 5.69 8.71 -14.10
CA GLU A 297 4.42 7.97 -14.09
C GLU A 297 4.70 6.46 -14.01
N VAL A 298 4.32 5.84 -12.89
CA VAL A 298 4.51 4.41 -12.64
C VAL A 298 3.29 3.61 -13.07
N ALA A 299 2.08 4.09 -12.76
CA ALA A 299 0.85 3.37 -13.04
C ALA A 299 -0.32 4.32 -13.32
N GLN A 300 -1.17 3.96 -14.28
CA GLN A 300 -2.50 4.56 -14.44
C GLN A 300 -3.51 3.77 -13.59
N LEU A 301 -4.45 4.50 -12.98
CA LEU A 301 -5.34 3.98 -11.95
C LEU A 301 -6.78 4.26 -12.37
N SER A 302 -7.69 3.30 -12.15
CA SER A 302 -9.07 3.37 -12.65
C SER A 302 -9.96 4.34 -11.89
N ASP A 303 -9.69 4.53 -10.59
CA ASP A 303 -10.56 5.25 -9.67
C ASP A 303 -9.78 5.66 -8.41
N CYS A 304 -10.41 6.48 -7.56
CA CYS A 304 -9.83 6.99 -6.33
C CYS A 304 -9.50 5.90 -5.30
N THR A 305 -10.23 4.77 -5.29
CA THR A 305 -9.96 3.62 -4.41
C THR A 305 -8.66 2.93 -4.81
N THR A 306 -8.53 2.61 -6.09
CA THR A 306 -7.31 2.04 -6.69
C THR A 306 -6.15 3.00 -6.51
N ALA A 307 -6.38 4.31 -6.64
CA ALA A 307 -5.38 5.33 -6.43
C ALA A 307 -4.85 5.36 -4.99
N LEU A 308 -5.75 5.40 -4.01
CA LEU A 308 -5.38 5.41 -2.60
C LEU A 308 -4.64 4.12 -2.20
N ALA A 309 -5.14 2.96 -2.66
CA ALA A 309 -4.49 1.68 -2.43
C ALA A 309 -3.08 1.64 -3.05
N ALA A 310 -2.91 2.17 -4.26
CA ALA A 310 -1.62 2.21 -4.95
C ALA A 310 -0.63 3.15 -4.28
N LEU A 311 -1.09 4.30 -3.77
CA LEU A 311 -0.26 5.23 -3.01
C LEU A 311 0.30 4.55 -1.75
N VAL A 312 -0.56 3.94 -0.93
CA VAL A 312 -0.11 3.23 0.28
C VAL A 312 0.78 2.04 -0.08
N ALA A 313 0.40 1.26 -1.09
CA ALA A 313 1.19 0.12 -1.53
C ALA A 313 2.58 0.53 -2.03
N ALA A 314 2.71 1.68 -2.72
CA ALA A 314 3.98 2.16 -3.23
C ALA A 314 5.01 2.44 -2.14
N PHE A 315 4.61 3.09 -1.04
CA PHE A 315 5.50 3.33 0.10
C PHE A 315 6.08 2.03 0.66
N HIS A 316 5.24 0.99 0.80
CA HIS A 316 5.67 -0.31 1.33
C HIS A 316 6.45 -1.14 0.32
N VAL A 317 5.94 -1.30 -0.90
CA VAL A 317 6.55 -2.15 -1.93
C VAL A 317 7.90 -1.59 -2.33
N TYR A 318 8.03 -0.30 -2.59
CA TYR A 318 9.31 0.28 -2.99
C TYR A 318 10.22 0.66 -1.82
N ASN A 319 9.80 0.38 -0.58
CA ASN A 319 10.57 0.71 0.63
C ASN A 319 11.01 2.19 0.66
N ILE A 320 10.04 3.08 0.39
CA ILE A 320 10.24 4.53 0.31
C ILE A 320 9.83 5.16 1.64
N GLN A 321 10.67 6.07 2.14
CA GLN A 321 10.42 6.81 3.36
C GLN A 321 9.22 7.76 3.20
N CYS A 322 8.39 7.83 4.23
CA CYS A 322 7.19 8.66 4.25
C CYS A 322 7.62 10.08 4.63
N PRO A 323 7.28 11.10 3.82
CA PRO A 323 7.54 12.47 4.21
C PRO A 323 6.86 12.80 5.54
N SER A 324 7.60 13.41 6.47
CA SER A 324 7.08 13.82 7.79
C SER A 324 5.83 14.71 7.69
N ARG A 325 5.71 15.47 6.60
CA ARG A 325 4.60 16.39 6.31
C ARG A 325 3.30 15.72 5.85
N ILE A 326 3.29 14.40 5.57
CA ILE A 326 2.07 13.59 5.31
C ILE A 326 1.95 12.36 6.21
N GLN A 327 2.70 12.38 7.31
CA GLN A 327 2.87 11.22 8.16
C GLN A 327 1.58 10.86 8.90
N ARG A 328 0.74 11.82 9.28
CA ARG A 328 -0.47 11.55 10.08
C ARG A 328 -1.52 10.84 9.22
N THR A 329 -1.74 11.34 8.00
CA THR A 329 -2.64 10.76 7.02
C THR A 329 -2.22 9.33 6.66
N LEU A 330 -0.95 9.12 6.34
CA LEU A 330 -0.47 7.78 5.99
C LEU A 330 -0.48 6.83 7.21
N LYS A 331 -0.13 7.30 8.42
CA LYS A 331 -0.27 6.50 9.64
C LYS A 331 -1.72 6.05 9.85
N PHE A 332 -2.68 6.96 9.70
CA PHE A 332 -4.10 6.61 9.82
C PHE A 332 -4.52 5.51 8.83
N LEU A 333 -4.17 5.68 7.54
CA LEU A 333 -4.49 4.69 6.50
C LEU A 333 -3.84 3.33 6.78
N VAL A 334 -2.55 3.33 7.11
CA VAL A 334 -1.78 2.13 7.44
C VAL A 334 -2.36 1.44 8.67
N SER A 335 -2.66 2.17 9.75
CA SER A 335 -3.29 1.58 10.95
C SER A 335 -4.60 0.85 10.62
N LEU A 336 -5.44 1.43 9.76
CA LEU A 336 -6.68 0.79 9.33
C LEU A 336 -6.45 -0.43 8.42
N ILE A 337 -5.50 -0.34 7.48
CA ILE A 337 -5.16 -1.45 6.57
C ILE A 337 -4.63 -2.65 7.36
N PHE A 338 -3.77 -2.41 8.36
CA PHE A 338 -3.16 -3.45 9.20
C PHE A 338 -3.99 -3.84 10.42
N GLU A 339 -5.22 -3.32 10.57
CA GLU A 339 -6.11 -3.59 11.72
C GLU A 339 -5.44 -3.29 13.07
N MET A 340 -4.65 -2.23 13.12
CA MET A 340 -3.99 -1.77 14.34
C MET A 340 -4.93 -0.87 15.14
N ASP A 341 -4.82 -0.92 16.47
CA ASP A 341 -5.48 0.04 17.33
C ASP A 341 -5.04 1.46 16.95
N ILE A 342 -5.97 2.27 16.45
CA ILE A 342 -5.71 3.67 16.13
C ILE A 342 -5.63 4.41 17.47
N PRO A 343 -4.47 4.96 17.85
CA PRO A 343 -4.43 5.68 19.11
C PRO A 343 -5.32 6.93 18.98
N GLN A 344 -6.19 7.14 19.96
CA GLN A 344 -7.15 8.25 20.00
C GLN A 344 -6.51 9.63 19.72
N ALA A 345 -5.21 9.78 19.97
CA ALA A 345 -4.44 10.99 19.67
C ALA A 345 -4.34 11.33 18.16
N PHE A 346 -4.51 10.36 17.26
CA PHE A 346 -4.34 10.55 15.81
C PHE A 346 -5.61 10.97 15.08
N LEU A 347 -6.77 10.81 15.70
CA LEU A 347 -8.03 11.30 15.16
C LEU A 347 -8.13 12.81 15.48
N PRO A 348 -8.38 13.68 14.49
CA PRO A 348 -8.70 15.08 14.73
C PRO A 348 -9.78 15.20 15.82
N GLY A 349 -9.71 16.23 16.67
CA GLY A 349 -10.67 16.39 17.78
C GLY A 349 -12.15 16.39 17.36
N GLN A 350 -12.42 16.67 16.08
CA GLN A 350 -13.74 16.63 15.46
C GLN A 350 -14.13 15.22 14.96
N VAL A 351 -13.17 14.40 14.55
CA VAL A 351 -13.32 12.98 14.19
C VAL A 351 -13.64 12.16 15.43
N LYS A 352 -13.16 12.57 16.62
CA LYS A 352 -13.53 12.00 17.93
C LYS A 352 -15.02 12.14 18.30
N ARG A 353 -15.72 13.16 17.79
CA ARG A 353 -17.15 13.40 18.09
C ARG A 353 -18.10 12.74 17.10
N GLY A 354 -17.62 12.34 15.92
CA GLY A 354 -18.40 11.63 14.90
C GLY A 354 -18.13 10.12 14.80
N LEU A 355 -16.99 9.62 15.31
CA LEU A 355 -16.72 8.19 15.42
C LEU A 355 -17.27 7.61 16.73
N GLU A 356 -18.58 7.37 16.79
CA GLU A 356 -19.01 6.18 17.52
C GLU A 356 -18.72 4.99 16.61
N ILE A 357 -17.62 4.27 16.89
CA ILE A 357 -17.32 2.99 16.26
C ILE A 357 -18.55 2.09 16.49
N PRO A 358 -19.17 1.51 15.45
CA PRO A 358 -20.28 0.58 15.63
C PRO A 358 -19.80 -0.54 16.56
N LYS A 359 -20.36 -0.60 17.77
CA LYS A 359 -20.12 -1.73 18.66
C LYS A 359 -20.64 -2.96 17.92
N HIS A 360 -19.74 -3.87 17.56
CA HIS A 360 -20.15 -5.18 17.08
C HIS A 360 -21.13 -5.78 18.10
N PRO A 361 -22.28 -6.33 17.66
CA PRO A 361 -23.19 -6.99 18.57
C PRO A 361 -22.42 -8.13 19.24
N SER A 362 -22.31 -8.04 20.56
CA SER A 362 -21.89 -9.14 21.41
C SER A 362 -22.85 -10.29 21.13
N VAL A 363 -22.35 -11.33 20.47
CA VAL A 363 -23.04 -12.60 20.35
C VAL A 363 -23.01 -13.22 21.75
N CYS A 364 -24.17 -13.26 22.39
CA CYS A 364 -24.43 -14.06 23.58
C CYS A 364 -24.44 -15.55 23.24
#